data_AF-A0AAX4NHE8-F1
#
_entry.id   AF-A0AAX4NHE8-F1
#
_cell.length_a   1.000
_cell.length_b   1.000
_cell.length_c   1.000
_cell.angle_alpha   90.00
_cell.angle_beta   90.00
_cell.angle_gamma   90.00
#
_symmetry.space_group_name_H-M   'P 1'
#
loop_
_entity.id
_entity.type
_entity.pdbx_description
1 polymer ?
#
loop_
_entity_poly.entity_id
_entity_poly.type
_entity_poly.pdbx_seq_one_letter_code
_entity_poly.pdbx_strand_id
1 'polypeptide(L)'
;MAEASFSKEGTIGFLLIVDFIITIVILLTDKNLQTDFGIVKPYFIHWYGMLVTGIIDIMGAGIIIAKPTKVYLKAGTVGSALLAVFLIADLATYKMVGLSSVSQFATYLFGFSHYPGALSYIPGLYDILFIFYIITAITGVIILKGPS
;
A
#
# COMPACT_ATOMS: atom_id res chain seq x y z
N MET A 1 15.39 22.31 -21.60
CA MET A 1 14.95 21.47 -20.48
C MET A 1 14.75 20.07 -21.05
N ALA A 2 15.51 19.08 -20.61
CA ALA A 2 15.29 17.70 -21.03
C ALA A 2 14.05 17.18 -20.30
N GLU A 3 13.03 16.74 -21.04
CA GLU A 3 11.92 15.99 -20.46
C GLU A 3 12.49 14.71 -19.85
N ALA A 4 12.32 14.53 -18.55
CA ALA A 4 12.60 13.25 -17.90
C ALA A 4 11.55 12.25 -18.39
N SER A 5 11.82 11.64 -19.55
CA SER A 5 11.11 10.47 -20.02
C SER A 5 11.45 9.32 -19.06
N PHE A 6 10.49 8.94 -18.22
CA PHE A 6 10.60 7.69 -17.48
C PHE A 6 10.67 6.54 -18.49
N SER A 7 11.66 5.67 -18.32
CA SER A 7 11.66 4.41 -19.06
C SER A 7 10.42 3.60 -18.68
N LYS A 8 9.97 2.70 -19.57
CA LYS A 8 8.79 1.87 -19.31
C LYS A 8 8.92 1.12 -17.98
N GLU A 9 10.12 0.64 -17.70
CA GLU A 9 10.49 -0.08 -16.48
C GLU A 9 10.46 0.83 -15.24
N GLY A 10 10.91 2.08 -15.38
CA GLY A 10 10.85 3.10 -14.33
C GLY A 10 9.43 3.41 -13.86
N THR A 11 8.42 3.15 -14.70
CA THR A 11 7.00 3.29 -14.33
C THR A 11 6.63 2.46 -13.11
N ILE A 12 7.11 1.21 -12.99
CA ILE A 12 6.81 0.36 -11.83
C ILE A 12 7.41 0.98 -10.57
N GLY A 13 8.67 1.43 -10.65
CA GLY A 13 9.33 2.08 -9.54
C GLY A 13 8.61 3.36 -9.10
N PHE A 14 8.11 4.16 -10.04
CA PHE A 14 7.31 5.34 -9.74
C PHE A 14 5.98 4.98 -9.06
N LEU A 15 5.26 3.97 -9.54
CA LEU A 15 4.01 3.53 -8.94
C LEU A 15 4.22 3.06 -7.48
N LEU A 16 5.30 2.31 -7.21
CA LEU A 16 5.66 1.92 -5.85
C LEU A 16 5.99 3.13 -4.95
N ILE A 17 6.56 4.21 -5.48
CA ILE A 17 6.73 5.47 -4.71
C ILE A 17 5.37 6.06 -4.35
N VAL A 18 4.41 6.02 -5.28
CA VAL A 18 3.05 6.50 -5.02
C VAL A 18 2.38 5.65 -3.93
N ASP A 19 2.48 4.32 -4.01
CA ASP A 19 2.00 3.38 -2.98
C ASP A 19 2.60 3.69 -1.59
N PHE A 20 3.92 3.93 -1.54
CA PHE A 20 4.61 4.35 -0.33
C PHE A 20 4.05 5.67 0.23
N ILE A 21 3.86 6.68 -0.60
CA ILE A 21 3.33 7.99 -0.16
C ILE A 21 1.92 7.81 0.42
N ILE A 22 1.04 7.06 -0.26
CA ILE A 22 -0.31 6.78 0.24
C ILE A 22 -0.24 6.07 1.59
N THR A 23 0.62 5.06 1.72
CA THR A 23 0.84 4.32 2.97
C THR A 23 1.30 5.23 4.11
N ILE A 24 2.24 6.16 3.86
CA ILE A 24 2.67 7.13 4.87
C ILE A 24 1.52 8.07 5.26
N VAL A 25 0.73 8.54 4.29
CA VAL A 25 -0.44 9.38 4.60
C VAL A 25 -1.43 8.62 5.48
N ILE A 26 -1.69 7.34 5.20
CA ILE A 26 -2.52 6.47 6.05
C ILE A 26 -1.94 6.43 7.48
N LEU A 27 -0.67 6.05 7.62
CA LEU A 27 -0.02 5.87 8.93
C LEU A 27 0.01 7.15 9.78
N LEU A 28 0.06 8.33 9.15
CA LEU A 28 0.09 9.63 9.83
C LEU A 28 -1.31 10.16 10.15
N THR A 29 -2.29 9.88 9.29
CA THR A 29 -3.64 10.47 9.40
C THR A 29 -4.63 9.58 10.14
N ASP A 30 -4.47 8.25 10.09
CA ASP A 30 -5.38 7.32 10.76
C ASP A 30 -5.11 7.27 12.27
N LYS A 31 -5.79 8.15 13.01
CA LYS A 31 -5.65 8.25 14.47
C LYS A 31 -6.28 7.09 15.24
N ASN A 32 -7.13 6.28 14.61
CA ASN A 32 -7.74 5.12 15.27
C ASN A 32 -6.74 3.98 15.39
N LEU A 33 -5.89 3.83 14.38
CA LEU A 33 -4.98 2.70 14.25
C LEU A 33 -3.53 3.10 14.52
N GLN A 34 -3.26 4.36 14.82
CA GLN A 34 -1.92 4.86 15.11
C GLN A 34 -1.37 4.27 16.42
N THR A 35 -0.11 3.79 16.35
CA THR A 35 0.63 3.30 17.53
C THR A 35 1.83 4.17 17.89
N ASP A 36 2.05 5.26 17.12
CA ASP A 36 3.22 6.15 17.20
C ASP A 36 4.54 5.37 17.31
N PHE A 37 4.79 4.42 16.39
CA PHE A 37 5.98 3.55 16.41
C PHE A 37 6.18 2.77 17.71
N GLY A 38 5.09 2.42 18.39
CA GLY A 38 5.16 1.70 19.66
C GLY A 38 5.25 2.61 20.89
N ILE A 39 5.16 3.93 20.73
CA ILE A 39 5.17 4.88 21.85
C ILE A 39 3.81 4.92 22.56
N VAL A 40 2.71 4.76 21.81
CA VAL A 40 1.35 4.83 22.34
C VAL A 40 0.68 3.46 22.24
N LYS A 41 0.12 2.99 23.37
CA LYS A 41 -0.69 1.78 23.43
C LYS A 41 -2.14 2.11 23.11
N PRO A 42 -2.90 1.18 22.52
CA PRO A 42 -2.54 -0.22 22.20
C PRO A 42 -1.73 -0.39 20.90
N TYR A 43 -1.02 -1.51 20.77
CA TYR A 43 -0.26 -1.88 19.57
C TYR A 43 -1.11 -2.72 18.62
N PHE A 44 -1.39 -2.19 17.43
CA PHE A 44 -2.17 -2.89 16.41
C PHE A 44 -1.25 -3.53 15.36
N ILE A 45 -1.41 -4.84 15.14
CA ILE A 45 -0.73 -5.57 14.05
C ILE A 45 -1.02 -4.91 12.71
N HIS A 46 -2.26 -4.44 12.48
CA HIS A 46 -2.64 -3.65 11.32
C HIS A 46 -1.61 -2.54 11.00
N TRP A 47 -1.30 -1.70 11.99
CA TRP A 47 -0.45 -0.54 11.78
C TRP A 47 0.99 -0.94 11.41
N TYR A 48 1.54 -1.95 12.08
CA TYR A 48 2.87 -2.48 11.72
C TYR A 48 2.87 -3.19 10.37
N GLY A 49 1.76 -3.84 10.02
CA GLY A 49 1.54 -4.42 8.70
C GLY A 49 1.65 -3.37 7.62
N MET A 50 0.91 -2.26 7.76
CA MET A 50 0.98 -1.11 6.86
C MET A 50 2.37 -0.46 6.81
N LEU A 51 3.08 -0.36 7.95
CA LEU A 51 4.46 0.13 7.94
C LEU A 51 5.38 -0.78 7.11
N VAL A 52 5.23 -2.10 7.24
CA VAL A 52 6.01 -3.07 6.47
C VAL A 52 5.71 -2.95 4.98
N THR A 53 4.44 -2.75 4.57
CA THR A 53 4.12 -2.56 3.15
C THR A 53 4.82 -1.32 2.59
N GLY A 54 4.77 -0.19 3.30
CA GLY A 54 5.47 1.02 2.89
C GLY A 54 7.00 0.84 2.76
N ILE A 55 7.62 0.11 3.68
CA ILE A 55 9.06 -0.21 3.58
C ILE A 55 9.35 -1.05 2.34
N ILE A 56 8.52 -2.05 2.05
CA ILE A 56 8.67 -2.89 0.86
C ILE A 56 8.53 -2.04 -0.41
N ASP A 57 7.57 -1.12 -0.45
CA ASP A 57 7.32 -0.25 -1.60
C ASP A 57 8.51 0.66 -1.90
N ILE A 58 9.04 1.37 -0.91
CA ILE A 58 10.18 2.27 -1.12
C ILE A 58 11.47 1.52 -1.46
N MET A 59 11.70 0.35 -0.85
CA MET A 59 12.84 -0.51 -1.21
C MET A 59 12.71 -1.04 -2.64
N GLY A 60 11.53 -1.53 -3.01
CA GLY A 60 11.22 -2.05 -4.34
C GLY A 60 11.39 -0.96 -5.40
N ALA A 61 10.87 0.24 -5.14
CA ALA A 61 11.05 1.41 -5.99
C ALA A 61 12.52 1.74 -6.22
N GLY A 62 13.31 1.87 -5.14
CA GLY A 62 14.73 2.18 -5.22
C GLY A 62 15.52 1.16 -6.04
N ILE A 63 15.25 -0.14 -5.84
CA ILE A 63 15.91 -1.22 -6.59
C ILE A 63 15.55 -1.17 -8.08
N ILE A 64 14.27 -1.03 -8.41
CA ILE A 64 13.80 -1.03 -9.80
C ILE A 64 14.32 0.19 -10.56
N ILE A 65 14.28 1.38 -9.93
CA ILE A 65 14.77 2.62 -10.55
C ILE A 65 16.28 2.55 -10.78
N ALA A 66 17.05 2.06 -9.79
CA ALA A 66 18.50 1.98 -9.91
C ALA A 66 18.94 0.88 -10.90
N LYS A 67 18.20 -0.24 -10.99
CA LYS A 67 18.59 -1.40 -11.78
C LYS A 67 17.36 -2.14 -12.33
N PRO A 68 16.75 -1.69 -13.43
CA PRO A 68 15.52 -2.27 -13.97
C PRO A 68 15.75 -3.60 -14.72
N THR A 69 15.99 -4.70 -14.00
CA THR A 69 16.09 -6.04 -14.61
C THR A 69 14.77 -6.77 -14.61
N LYS A 70 14.58 -7.73 -15.54
CA LYS A 70 13.38 -8.58 -15.58
C LYS A 70 13.08 -9.28 -14.24
N VAL A 71 14.12 -9.65 -13.48
CA VAL A 71 13.96 -10.29 -12.17
C VAL A 71 13.33 -9.32 -11.17
N TYR A 72 13.82 -8.08 -11.08
CA TYR A 72 13.28 -7.09 -10.15
C TYR A 72 11.90 -6.59 -10.58
N LEU A 73 11.64 -6.43 -11.88
CA LEU A 73 10.31 -6.09 -12.39
C LEU A 73 9.30 -7.20 -12.05
N LYS A 74 9.69 -8.48 -12.20
CA LYS A 74 8.84 -9.61 -11.79
C LYS A 74 8.60 -9.63 -10.29
N ALA A 75 9.64 -9.38 -9.48
CA ALA A 75 9.51 -9.29 -8.03
C ALA A 75 8.57 -8.15 -7.61
N GLY A 76 8.70 -6.95 -8.17
CA GLY A 76 7.79 -5.83 -7.91
C GLY A 76 6.35 -6.12 -8.36
N THR A 77 6.18 -6.75 -9.52
CA THR A 77 4.87 -7.16 -10.04
C THR A 77 4.15 -8.14 -9.10
N VAL A 78 4.84 -9.22 -8.74
CA VAL A 78 4.29 -10.26 -7.84
C VAL A 78 4.12 -9.68 -6.43
N GLY A 79 5.08 -8.90 -5.95
CA GLY A 79 5.03 -8.22 -4.66
C GLY A 79 3.80 -7.33 -4.53
N SER A 80 3.53 -6.48 -5.51
CA SER A 80 2.35 -5.59 -5.51
C SER A 80 1.04 -6.39 -5.46
N ALA A 81 0.94 -7.49 -6.21
CA ALA A 81 -0.23 -8.37 -6.15
C ALA A 81 -0.40 -9.02 -4.77
N LEU A 82 0.70 -9.43 -4.13
CA LEU A 82 0.67 -9.97 -2.77
C LEU A 82 0.31 -8.90 -1.74
N LEU A 83 0.76 -7.66 -1.90
CA LEU A 83 0.39 -6.54 -1.03
C LEU A 83 -1.09 -6.17 -1.17
N ALA A 84 -1.67 -6.24 -2.37
CA ALA A 84 -3.12 -6.11 -2.55
C ALA A 84 -3.89 -7.20 -1.79
N VAL A 85 -3.43 -8.46 -1.87
CA VAL A 85 -4.02 -9.57 -1.10
C VAL A 85 -3.85 -9.36 0.40
N PHE A 86 -2.69 -8.85 0.83
CA PHE A 86 -2.40 -8.53 2.21
C PHE A 86 -3.40 -7.51 2.78
N LEU A 87 -3.74 -6.44 2.04
CA LEU A 87 -4.75 -5.46 2.50
C LEU A 87 -6.13 -6.09 2.75
N ILE A 88 -6.52 -7.10 1.96
CA ILE A 88 -7.75 -7.84 2.20
C ILE A 88 -7.61 -8.78 3.41
N ALA A 89 -6.47 -9.47 3.52
CA ALA A 89 -6.19 -10.39 4.63
C ALA A 89 -6.12 -9.65 5.98
N ASP A 90 -5.69 -8.39 5.98
CA ASP A 90 -5.58 -7.55 7.16
C ASP A 90 -6.94 -7.29 7.83
N LEU A 91 -8.05 -7.45 7.11
CA LEU A 91 -9.41 -7.44 7.70
C LEU A 91 -9.59 -8.50 8.80
N ALA A 92 -8.77 -9.55 8.82
CA ALA A 92 -8.76 -10.54 9.89
C ALA A 92 -8.31 -9.97 11.25
N THR A 93 -7.68 -8.79 11.27
CA THR A 93 -7.22 -8.12 12.50
C THR A 93 -8.32 -7.28 13.17
N TYR A 94 -9.57 -7.32 12.68
CA TYR A 94 -10.70 -6.51 13.19
C TYR A 94 -10.88 -6.50 14.72
N LYS A 95 -10.71 -7.65 15.39
CA LYS A 95 -10.85 -7.73 16.85
C LYS A 95 -9.76 -6.95 17.58
N MET A 96 -8.57 -6.89 16.99
CA MET A 96 -7.44 -6.19 17.60
C MET A 96 -7.65 -4.70 17.63
N VAL A 97 -8.36 -4.16 16.64
CA VAL A 97 -8.68 -2.74 16.50
C VAL A 97 -10.01 -2.36 17.16
N GLY A 98 -10.56 -3.25 17.99
CA GLY A 98 -11.77 -2.98 18.79
C GLY A 98 -13.10 -3.10 18.04
N LEU A 99 -13.10 -3.61 16.79
CA LEU A 99 -14.32 -3.83 16.02
C LEU A 99 -14.90 -5.22 16.25
N SER A 100 -16.22 -5.36 16.12
CA SER A 100 -16.93 -6.61 16.45
C SER A 100 -17.04 -7.58 15.28
N SER A 101 -16.77 -7.14 14.04
CA SER A 101 -16.83 -7.99 12.85
C SER A 101 -15.88 -7.54 11.73
N VAL A 102 -15.54 -8.49 10.85
CA VAL A 102 -14.79 -8.25 9.62
C VAL A 102 -15.48 -7.21 8.73
N SER A 103 -16.81 -7.26 8.62
CA SER A 103 -17.58 -6.33 7.79
C SER A 103 -17.46 -4.89 8.29
N GLN A 104 -17.47 -4.66 9.61
CA GLN A 104 -17.27 -3.32 10.16
C GLN A 104 -15.89 -2.79 9.83
N PHE A 105 -14.86 -3.64 9.93
CA PHE A 105 -13.50 -3.23 9.62
C PHE A 105 -13.31 -2.97 8.12
N ALA A 106 -13.97 -3.76 7.26
CA ALA A 106 -14.01 -3.51 5.83
C ALA A 106 -14.67 -2.16 5.51
N THR A 107 -15.80 -1.82 6.15
CA THR A 107 -16.42 -0.50 5.97
C THR A 107 -15.56 0.64 6.50
N TYR A 108 -14.81 0.41 7.58
CA TYR A 108 -13.87 1.37 8.13
C TYR A 108 -12.71 1.66 7.17
N LEU A 109 -12.05 0.61 6.65
CA LEU A 109 -10.90 0.73 5.76
C LEU A 109 -11.30 1.12 4.33
N PHE A 110 -12.23 0.38 3.74
CA PHE A 110 -12.60 0.44 2.31
C PHE A 110 -13.89 1.23 2.05
N GLY A 111 -13.97 2.43 2.63
CA GLY A 111 -15.16 3.29 2.56
C GLY A 111 -14.81 4.72 2.19
N PHE A 112 -15.62 5.32 1.30
CA PHE A 112 -15.51 6.75 0.94
C PHE A 112 -16.17 7.70 1.94
N SER A 113 -16.88 7.16 2.93
CA SER A 113 -17.52 7.91 4.01
C SER A 113 -16.80 7.64 5.32
N HIS A 114 -16.71 8.65 6.17
CA HIS A 114 -16.11 8.51 7.49
C HIS A 114 -16.92 7.54 8.36
N TYR A 115 -16.23 6.61 9.03
CA TYR A 115 -16.85 5.59 9.85
C TYR A 115 -17.40 6.18 11.16
N PRO A 116 -18.67 5.92 11.52
CA PRO A 116 -19.28 6.51 12.70
C PRO A 116 -18.50 6.21 13.99
N GLY A 117 -18.16 7.27 14.74
CA GLY A 117 -17.45 7.16 16.03
C GLY A 117 -15.94 6.94 15.91
N ALA A 118 -15.39 6.88 14.70
CA ALA A 118 -13.95 6.87 14.50
C ALA A 118 -13.32 8.25 14.80
N LEU A 119 -12.05 8.23 15.22
CA LEU A 119 -11.18 9.40 15.24
C LEU A 119 -10.90 9.90 13.82
N SER A 120 -10.15 11.00 13.71
CA SER A 120 -9.77 11.58 12.41
C SER A 120 -8.96 10.58 11.58
N TYR A 121 -9.33 10.43 10.31
CA TYR A 121 -8.61 9.76 9.23
C TYR A 121 -9.17 10.25 7.90
N ILE A 122 -8.52 9.91 6.78
CA ILE A 122 -9.02 10.24 5.43
C ILE A 122 -9.71 8.98 4.84
N PRO A 123 -11.04 8.99 4.65
CA PRO A 123 -11.75 7.88 4.02
C PRO A 123 -11.28 7.64 2.58
N GLY A 124 -11.30 6.39 2.13
CA GLY A 124 -10.93 5.98 0.78
C GLY A 124 -9.43 5.81 0.52
N LEU A 125 -8.54 6.13 1.47
CA LEU A 125 -7.10 5.96 1.24
C LEU A 125 -6.68 4.49 1.07
N TYR A 126 -7.30 3.56 1.82
CA TYR A 126 -7.02 2.14 1.66
C TYR A 126 -7.56 1.61 0.32
N ASP A 127 -8.71 2.11 -0.16
CA ASP A 127 -9.21 1.82 -1.51
C ASP A 127 -8.23 2.29 -2.59
N ILE A 128 -7.73 3.53 -2.46
CA ILE A 128 -6.76 4.09 -3.39
C ILE A 128 -5.48 3.26 -3.38
N LEU A 129 -4.93 2.92 -2.20
CA LEU A 129 -3.75 2.08 -2.10
C LEU A 129 -3.96 0.71 -2.74
N PHE A 130 -5.10 0.06 -2.46
CA PHE A 130 -5.45 -1.22 -3.06
C PHE A 130 -5.52 -1.13 -4.59
N ILE A 131 -6.19 -0.11 -5.12
CA ILE A 131 -6.28 0.13 -6.56
C ILE A 131 -4.89 0.32 -7.16
N PHE A 132 -4.01 1.09 -6.53
CA PHE A 132 -2.66 1.31 -7.05
C PHE A 132 -1.82 0.03 -7.01
N TYR A 133 -1.88 -0.80 -5.96
CA TYR A 133 -1.21 -2.11 -6.00
C TYR A 133 -1.68 -2.99 -7.17
N ILE A 134 -2.98 -2.97 -7.49
CA ILE A 134 -3.52 -3.67 -8.67
C ILE A 134 -3.00 -3.06 -9.97
N ILE A 135 -2.98 -1.73 -10.09
CA ILE A 135 -2.42 -1.02 -11.25
C ILE A 135 -0.94 -1.35 -11.43
N THR A 136 -0.15 -1.36 -10.35
CA THR A 136 1.28 -1.70 -10.36
C THR A 136 1.49 -3.14 -10.84
N ALA A 137 0.69 -4.09 -10.34
CA ALA A 137 0.75 -5.48 -10.78
C ALA A 137 0.37 -5.64 -12.26
N ILE A 138 -0.72 -5.02 -12.72
CA ILE A 138 -1.14 -5.09 -14.13
C ILE A 138 -0.10 -4.47 -15.05
N THR A 139 0.39 -3.28 -14.70
CA THR A 139 1.43 -2.56 -15.45
C THR A 139 2.70 -3.40 -15.56
N GLY A 140 3.11 -4.04 -14.47
CA GLY A 140 4.25 -4.95 -14.47
C GLY A 140 4.07 -6.16 -15.39
N VAL A 141 2.89 -6.79 -15.41
CA VAL A 141 2.58 -7.88 -16.35
C VAL A 141 2.66 -7.41 -17.80
N ILE A 142 2.15 -6.21 -18.11
CA ILE A 142 2.19 -5.64 -19.46
C ILE A 142 3.65 -5.41 -19.89
N ILE A 143 4.46 -4.78 -19.04
CA ILE A 143 5.89 -4.51 -19.33
C ILE A 143 6.66 -5.82 -19.55
N LEU A 144 6.45 -6.81 -18.69
CA LEU A 144 7.16 -8.10 -18.77
C LEU A 144 6.81 -8.92 -20.02
N LYS A 145 5.60 -8.74 -20.58
CA LYS A 145 5.15 -9.40 -21.81
C LYS A 145 5.48 -8.63 -23.08
N GLY A 146 5.86 -7.35 -22.98
CA GLY A 146 6.20 -6.52 -24.12
C GLY A 146 7.47 -7.01 -24.84
N PRO A 147 7.63 -6.69 -26.14
CA PRO A 147 8.88 -6.97 -26.85
C PRO A 147 10.02 -6.22 -26.15
N SER A 148 11.07 -6.96 -25.78
CA SER A 148 12.31 -6.43 -25.21
C SER A 148 13.24 -5.87 -26.26
#